data_AF-A0A2N2G2T6-F1
#
_entry.id   AF-A0A2N2G2T6-F1
#
_cell.length_a   1.000
_cell.length_b   1.000
_cell.length_c   1.000
_cell.angle_alpha   90.00
_cell.angle_beta   90.00
_cell.angle_gamma   90.00
#
_symmetry.space_group_name_H-M   'P 1'
#
loop_
_entity.id
_entity.type
_entity.pdbx_description
1 polymer ?
#
loop_
_entity_poly.entity_id
_entity_poly.type
_entity_poly.pdbx_seq_one_letter_code
_entity_poly.pdbx_strand_id
1 'polypeptide(L)'
;EGFSCEENAWIKPLVDCINAVDIWLEDQTKNFEFGKVLMRLVTQASEINHVLFSNENREYRIWLLKTAARFVNEINGNIALDDSIHFIKKEYLKLDDNNNTIDNLSARYLVQTLENKKEELTVYYKGHKGLLTYTLGSISIPANAFLKSNKEYDFFIDMSRRGAISLRANGKVDVSLMALKLANGGGHPNAAGAKFDDFTETINYENVKQYIEEKLKRIES
;
A
#
# COMPACT_ATOMS: atom_id res chain seq x y z
N GLU A 1 -22.12 -2.68 27.23
CA GLU A 1 -22.92 -2.34 26.03
C GLU A 1 -22.66 -0.87 25.72
N GLY A 2 -22.01 -0.54 24.59
CA GLY A 2 -21.45 0.79 24.37
C GLY A 2 -21.60 1.33 22.94
N PHE A 3 -22.42 0.69 22.10
CA PHE A 3 -22.73 1.16 20.76
C PHE A 3 -24.17 1.69 20.71
N SER A 4 -24.39 2.77 19.98
CA SER A 4 -25.72 3.33 19.74
C SER A 4 -26.61 2.33 18.97
N CYS A 5 -27.93 2.47 19.05
CA CYS A 5 -28.88 1.58 18.37
C CYS A 5 -28.65 1.52 16.85
N GLU A 6 -28.21 2.62 16.22
CA GLU A 6 -27.91 2.68 14.78
C GLU A 6 -26.62 1.93 14.42
N GLU A 7 -25.59 1.98 15.27
CA GLU A 7 -24.34 1.23 15.07
C GLU A 7 -24.57 -0.28 15.18
N ASN A 8 -25.43 -0.72 16.11
CA ASN A 8 -25.79 -2.13 16.23
C ASN A 8 -26.54 -2.68 15.01
N ALA A 9 -27.27 -1.84 14.28
CA ALA A 9 -28.14 -2.28 13.19
C ALA A 9 -27.39 -2.89 12.00
N TRP A 10 -26.16 -2.43 11.72
CA TRP A 10 -25.34 -2.95 10.62
C TRP A 10 -24.12 -3.75 11.11
N ILE A 11 -23.60 -3.47 12.31
CA ILE A 11 -22.46 -4.20 12.87
C ILE A 11 -22.84 -5.63 13.21
N LYS A 12 -23.98 -5.85 13.87
CA LYS A 12 -24.37 -7.19 14.32
C LYS A 12 -24.54 -8.17 13.16
N PRO A 13 -25.30 -7.87 12.09
CA PRO A 13 -25.42 -8.78 10.95
C PRO A 13 -24.08 -9.07 10.26
N LEU A 14 -23.20 -8.06 10.17
CA LEU A 14 -21.85 -8.24 9.62
C LEU A 14 -21.00 -9.19 10.48
N VAL A 15 -21.04 -9.02 11.81
CA VAL A 15 -20.35 -9.88 12.78
C VAL A 15 -20.87 -11.32 12.70
N ASP A 16 -22.18 -11.51 12.57
CA ASP A 16 -22.77 -12.84 12.42
C ASP A 16 -22.27 -13.55 11.16
N CYS A 17 -22.11 -12.83 10.03
CA CYS A 17 -21.51 -13.36 8.80
C CYS A 17 -20.03 -13.74 8.97
N ILE A 18 -19.25 -12.89 9.65
CA ILE A 18 -17.83 -13.15 9.94
C ILE A 18 -17.70 -14.41 10.81
N ASN A 19 -18.48 -14.47 11.89
CA ASN A 19 -18.48 -15.60 12.81
C ASN A 19 -18.89 -16.90 12.11
N ALA A 20 -19.90 -16.86 11.23
CA ALA A 20 -20.34 -18.04 10.50
C ALA A 20 -19.21 -18.69 9.68
N VAL A 21 -18.33 -17.90 9.05
CA VAL A 21 -17.20 -18.45 8.29
C VAL A 21 -16.02 -18.83 9.19
N ASP A 22 -15.72 -18.01 10.20
CA ASP A 22 -14.58 -18.24 11.11
C ASP A 22 -14.70 -19.57 11.86
N ILE A 23 -15.89 -19.91 12.36
CA ILE A 23 -16.16 -21.17 13.08
C ILE A 23 -16.92 -22.22 12.26
N TRP A 24 -17.03 -22.03 10.94
CA TRP A 24 -17.56 -23.02 9.99
C TRP A 24 -19.03 -23.45 10.22
N LEU A 25 -19.96 -22.49 10.23
CA LEU A 25 -21.41 -22.71 10.39
C LEU A 25 -22.16 -22.74 9.04
N GLU A 26 -21.98 -23.81 8.27
CA GLU A 26 -22.59 -23.98 6.94
C GLU A 26 -24.13 -24.03 6.97
N ASP A 27 -24.71 -24.47 8.09
CA ASP A 27 -26.15 -24.51 8.34
C ASP A 27 -26.77 -23.10 8.35
N GLN A 28 -25.98 -22.08 8.72
CA GLN A 28 -26.34 -20.67 8.58
C GLN A 28 -26.08 -20.16 7.15
N THR A 29 -26.66 -20.84 6.15
CA THR A 29 -26.31 -20.69 4.72
C THR A 29 -26.20 -19.23 4.26
N LYS A 30 -27.15 -18.36 4.64
CA LYS A 30 -27.10 -16.93 4.27
C LYS A 30 -25.83 -16.23 4.79
N ASN A 31 -25.56 -16.37 6.09
CA ASN A 31 -24.43 -15.72 6.75
C ASN A 31 -23.10 -16.33 6.28
N PHE A 32 -23.06 -17.65 6.10
CA PHE A 32 -21.88 -18.38 5.64
C PHE A 32 -21.48 -17.98 4.20
N GLU A 33 -22.43 -17.98 3.27
CA GLU A 33 -22.17 -17.58 1.88
C GLU A 33 -21.72 -16.12 1.79
N PHE A 34 -22.37 -15.22 2.52
CA PHE A 34 -21.96 -13.81 2.58
C PHE A 34 -20.56 -13.63 3.19
N GLY A 35 -20.27 -14.35 4.28
CA GLY A 35 -18.98 -14.32 4.94
C GLY A 35 -17.82 -14.75 4.03
N LYS A 36 -18.03 -15.72 3.12
CA LYS A 36 -16.99 -16.13 2.16
C LYS A 36 -16.63 -14.99 1.20
N VAL A 37 -17.63 -14.25 0.75
CA VAL A 37 -17.44 -13.07 -0.11
C VAL A 37 -16.74 -11.94 0.66
N LEU A 38 -17.11 -11.69 1.92
CA LEU A 38 -16.40 -10.75 2.80
C LEU A 38 -14.93 -11.11 2.98
N MET A 39 -14.64 -12.39 3.24
CA MET A 39 -13.27 -12.88 3.38
C MET A 39 -12.48 -12.63 2.10
N ARG A 40 -13.06 -12.88 0.92
CA ARG A 40 -12.43 -12.56 -0.37
C ARG A 40 -12.19 -11.06 -0.53
N LEU A 41 -13.17 -10.21 -0.21
CA LEU A 41 -13.05 -8.75 -0.27
C LEU A 41 -11.85 -8.25 0.53
N VAL A 42 -11.71 -8.73 1.78
CA VAL A 42 -10.63 -8.32 2.69
C VAL A 42 -9.28 -8.91 2.26
N THR A 43 -9.22 -10.20 1.93
CA THR A 43 -7.95 -10.86 1.54
C THR A 43 -7.37 -10.28 0.25
N GLN A 44 -8.22 -9.88 -0.69
CA GLN A 44 -7.79 -9.31 -1.96
C GLN A 44 -7.61 -7.78 -1.92
N ALA A 45 -7.80 -7.11 -0.78
CA ALA A 45 -7.60 -5.66 -0.63
C ALA A 45 -6.11 -5.30 -0.51
N SER A 46 -5.39 -5.35 -1.64
CA SER A 46 -3.93 -5.14 -1.73
C SER A 46 -3.52 -3.81 -2.36
N GLU A 47 -4.48 -2.95 -2.71
CA GLU A 47 -4.23 -1.71 -3.45
C GLU A 47 -3.44 -0.66 -2.65
N ILE A 48 -3.46 -0.75 -1.32
CA ILE A 48 -2.70 0.11 -0.40
C ILE A 48 -1.70 -0.76 0.36
N ASN A 49 -0.42 -0.39 0.33
CA ASN A 49 0.63 -1.14 1.03
C ASN A 49 0.43 -1.11 2.55
N HIS A 50 0.23 -2.28 3.17
CA HIS A 50 -0.07 -2.41 4.60
C HIS A 50 1.14 -2.21 5.53
N VAL A 51 2.37 -2.26 5.02
CA VAL A 51 3.58 -2.08 5.82
C VAL A 51 3.91 -0.60 5.94
N LEU A 52 3.95 0.10 4.81
CA LEU A 52 4.30 1.51 4.72
C LEU A 52 3.12 2.42 5.09
N PHE A 53 1.90 2.01 4.76
CA PHE A 53 0.66 2.78 4.98
C PHE A 53 -0.33 1.99 5.83
N SER A 54 0.12 1.57 7.01
CA SER A 54 -0.66 0.69 7.90
C SER A 54 -1.99 1.32 8.34
N ASN A 55 -2.01 2.63 8.61
CA ASN A 55 -3.22 3.36 8.97
C ASN A 55 -4.18 3.49 7.78
N GLU A 56 -3.68 3.91 6.62
CA GLU A 56 -4.49 4.06 5.40
C GLU A 56 -5.04 2.71 4.92
N ASN A 57 -4.22 1.65 5.00
CA ASN A 57 -4.68 0.30 4.67
C ASN A 57 -5.78 -0.17 5.65
N ARG A 58 -5.67 0.17 6.94
CA ARG A 58 -6.71 -0.14 7.94
C ARG A 58 -7.99 0.64 7.64
N GLU A 59 -7.89 1.93 7.36
CA GLU A 59 -9.03 2.78 7.00
C GLU A 59 -9.74 2.26 5.75
N TYR A 60 -8.99 1.86 4.73
CA TYR A 60 -9.51 1.23 3.53
C TYR A 60 -10.28 -0.06 3.84
N ARG A 61 -9.69 -0.97 4.61
CA ARG A 61 -10.36 -2.22 5.01
C ARG A 61 -11.64 -1.97 5.82
N ILE A 62 -11.61 -1.02 6.74
CA ILE A 62 -12.80 -0.63 7.52
C ILE A 62 -13.88 -0.06 6.59
N TRP A 63 -13.49 0.79 5.63
CA TRP A 63 -14.42 1.35 4.65
C TRP A 63 -15.04 0.25 3.77
N LEU A 64 -14.24 -0.71 3.30
CA LEU A 64 -14.74 -1.86 2.53
C LEU A 64 -15.78 -2.66 3.33
N LEU A 65 -15.50 -2.95 4.61
CA LEU A 65 -16.40 -3.68 5.49
C LEU A 65 -17.71 -2.91 5.75
N LYS A 66 -17.63 -1.60 6.00
CA LYS A 66 -18.82 -0.74 6.17
C LYS A 66 -19.66 -0.70 4.91
N THR A 67 -19.04 -0.59 3.74
CA THR A 67 -19.75 -0.60 2.45
C THR A 67 -20.39 -1.96 2.20
N ALA A 68 -19.69 -3.06 2.49
CA ALA A 68 -20.21 -4.42 2.35
C ALA A 68 -21.39 -4.70 3.29
N ALA A 69 -21.40 -4.13 4.50
CA ALA A 69 -22.50 -4.31 5.47
C ALA A 69 -23.88 -3.93 4.90
N ARG A 70 -23.92 -3.01 3.92
CA ARG A 70 -25.16 -2.59 3.25
C ARG A 70 -25.85 -3.73 2.49
N PHE A 71 -25.07 -4.71 2.02
CA PHE A 71 -25.56 -5.84 1.23
C PHE A 71 -26.07 -7.01 2.09
N VAL A 72 -25.72 -7.06 3.38
CA VAL A 72 -26.00 -8.23 4.26
C VAL A 72 -27.49 -8.60 4.31
N ASN A 73 -28.35 -7.60 4.32
CA ASN A 73 -29.80 -7.78 4.41
C ASN A 73 -30.52 -7.79 3.06
N GLU A 74 -29.79 -7.63 1.95
CA GLU A 74 -30.36 -7.68 0.62
C GLU A 74 -30.71 -9.12 0.20
N ILE A 75 -31.70 -9.25 -0.68
CA ILE A 75 -32.00 -10.51 -1.35
C ILE A 75 -30.80 -10.86 -2.24
N ASN A 76 -30.25 -12.07 -2.08
CA ASN A 76 -29.01 -12.49 -2.75
C ASN A 76 -27.82 -11.56 -2.48
N GLY A 77 -27.76 -10.95 -1.29
CA GLY A 77 -26.74 -9.96 -0.94
C GLY A 77 -25.30 -10.43 -1.11
N ASN A 78 -25.01 -11.73 -0.94
CA ASN A 78 -23.69 -12.30 -1.18
C ASN A 78 -23.28 -12.21 -2.67
N ILE A 79 -24.22 -12.46 -3.59
CA ILE A 79 -24.00 -12.32 -5.04
C ILE A 79 -23.86 -10.84 -5.40
N ALA A 80 -24.77 -10.00 -4.89
CA ALA A 80 -24.74 -8.56 -5.14
C ALA A 80 -23.44 -7.90 -4.66
N LEU A 81 -22.93 -8.30 -3.48
CA LEU A 81 -21.63 -7.86 -2.99
C LEU A 81 -20.51 -8.33 -3.93
N ASP A 82 -20.50 -9.61 -4.31
CA ASP A 82 -19.47 -10.18 -5.18
C ASP A 82 -19.32 -9.40 -6.49
N ASP A 83 -20.44 -9.21 -7.20
CA ASP A 83 -20.48 -8.46 -8.45
C ASP A 83 -20.02 -7.00 -8.28
N SER A 84 -20.22 -6.44 -7.08
CA SER A 84 -19.90 -5.05 -6.76
C SER A 84 -18.45 -4.82 -6.27
N ILE A 85 -17.69 -5.85 -5.91
CA ILE A 85 -16.35 -5.71 -5.27
C ILE A 85 -15.45 -4.77 -6.07
N HIS A 86 -15.38 -4.95 -7.39
CA HIS A 86 -14.50 -4.15 -8.23
C HIS A 86 -14.86 -2.65 -8.19
N PHE A 87 -16.15 -2.33 -8.22
CA PHE A 87 -16.63 -0.95 -8.15
C PHE A 87 -16.41 -0.34 -6.78
N ILE A 88 -16.69 -1.08 -5.71
CA ILE A 88 -16.49 -0.65 -4.32
C ILE A 88 -15.03 -0.25 -4.10
N LYS A 89 -14.07 -1.09 -4.50
CA LYS A 89 -12.64 -0.79 -4.36
C LYS A 89 -12.24 0.48 -5.13
N LYS A 90 -12.72 0.61 -6.37
CA LYS A 90 -12.46 1.80 -7.18
C LYS A 90 -13.06 3.06 -6.56
N GLU A 91 -14.22 2.97 -5.93
CA GLU A 91 -14.85 4.10 -5.25
C GLU A 91 -13.96 4.68 -4.16
N TYR A 92 -13.34 3.84 -3.34
CA TYR A 92 -12.41 4.31 -2.30
C TYR A 92 -11.15 4.97 -2.88
N LEU A 93 -10.63 4.43 -3.99
CA LEU A 93 -9.37 4.89 -4.58
C LEU A 93 -9.53 6.15 -5.45
N LYS A 94 -10.76 6.54 -5.78
CA LYS A 94 -11.04 7.77 -6.52
C LYS A 94 -10.73 8.99 -5.66
N LEU A 95 -9.87 9.86 -6.20
CA LEU A 95 -9.55 11.17 -5.60
C LEU A 95 -10.43 12.29 -6.19
N ASP A 96 -11.19 11.99 -7.24
CA ASP A 96 -12.10 12.87 -7.95
C ASP A 96 -13.29 12.06 -8.49
N ASP A 97 -14.29 12.73 -9.07
CA ASP A 97 -15.48 12.06 -9.63
C ASP A 97 -15.19 11.28 -10.93
N ASN A 98 -13.93 11.20 -11.37
CA ASN A 98 -13.57 10.55 -12.62
C ASN A 98 -13.27 9.06 -12.43
N ASN A 99 -14.03 8.23 -13.14
CA ASN A 99 -13.78 6.79 -13.18
C ASN A 99 -12.56 6.44 -14.06
N ASN A 100 -11.80 5.41 -13.68
CA ASN A 100 -10.65 4.91 -14.44
C ASN A 100 -10.41 3.41 -14.17
N THR A 101 -9.36 2.80 -14.74
CA THR A 101 -8.95 1.44 -14.35
C THR A 101 -8.49 1.43 -12.88
N ILE A 102 -8.63 0.28 -12.21
CA ILE A 102 -8.20 0.15 -10.80
C ILE A 102 -6.70 0.42 -10.63
N ASP A 103 -5.88 0.05 -11.61
CA ASP A 103 -4.44 0.30 -11.60
C ASP A 103 -4.12 1.80 -11.62
N ASN A 104 -4.81 2.57 -12.47
CA ASN A 104 -4.62 4.02 -12.56
C ASN A 104 -5.12 4.73 -11.31
N LEU A 105 -6.26 4.30 -10.74
CA LEU A 105 -6.77 4.85 -9.48
C LEU A 105 -5.81 4.55 -8.32
N SER A 106 -5.33 3.30 -8.21
CA SER A 106 -4.36 2.89 -7.19
C SER A 106 -3.06 3.66 -7.30
N ALA A 107 -2.54 3.86 -8.51
CA ALA A 107 -1.31 4.63 -8.74
C ALA A 107 -1.47 6.11 -8.35
N ARG A 108 -2.59 6.75 -8.72
CA ARG A 108 -2.90 8.14 -8.34
C ARG A 108 -3.02 8.27 -6.82
N TYR A 109 -3.78 7.36 -6.20
CA TYR A 109 -3.95 7.31 -4.74
C TYR A 109 -2.60 7.16 -4.03
N LEU A 110 -1.78 6.21 -4.47
CA LEU A 110 -0.43 6.00 -3.93
C LEU A 110 0.44 7.26 -4.03
N VAL A 111 0.46 7.95 -5.17
CA VAL A 111 1.22 9.20 -5.32
C VAL A 111 0.72 10.26 -4.34
N GLN A 112 -0.59 10.43 -4.18
CA GLN A 112 -1.17 11.34 -3.19
C GLN A 112 -0.79 10.95 -1.75
N THR A 113 -0.80 9.66 -1.41
CA THR A 113 -0.37 9.18 -0.09
C THR A 113 1.12 9.47 0.15
N LEU A 114 1.96 9.25 -0.87
CA LEU A 114 3.39 9.57 -0.82
C LEU A 114 3.61 11.08 -0.62
N GLU A 115 2.84 11.93 -1.30
CA GLU A 115 2.88 13.39 -1.08
C GLU A 115 2.62 13.77 0.37
N ASN A 116 1.56 13.22 0.94
CA ASN A 116 1.15 13.54 2.29
C ASN A 116 2.18 13.10 3.35
N LYS A 117 3.00 12.08 3.04
CA LYS A 117 4.02 11.53 3.94
C LYS A 117 5.45 11.87 3.57
N LYS A 118 5.68 12.71 2.55
CA LYS A 118 7.01 12.84 1.95
C LYS A 118 8.08 13.34 2.92
N GLU A 119 7.70 14.13 3.93
CA GLU A 119 8.62 14.59 4.97
C GLU A 119 9.18 13.42 5.80
N GLU A 120 8.31 12.50 6.22
CA GLU A 120 8.68 11.29 6.96
C GLU A 120 9.51 10.33 6.09
N LEU A 121 9.23 10.29 4.80
CA LEU A 121 9.88 9.39 3.83
C LEU A 121 11.16 9.96 3.23
N THR A 122 11.49 11.22 3.50
CA THR A 122 12.68 11.88 2.92
C THR A 122 13.97 11.30 3.48
N VAL A 123 14.93 11.07 2.59
CA VAL A 123 16.35 10.79 2.88
C VAL A 123 17.24 11.70 2.04
N TYR A 124 18.53 11.80 2.39
CA TYR A 124 19.48 12.67 1.69
C TYR A 124 20.72 11.90 1.22
N TYR A 125 21.25 12.29 0.06
CA TYR A 125 22.52 11.81 -0.47
C TYR A 125 23.29 12.93 -1.17
N LYS A 126 24.44 13.35 -0.65
CA LYS A 126 25.30 14.40 -1.23
C LYS A 126 24.55 15.72 -1.49
N GLY A 127 23.65 16.08 -0.58
CA GLY A 127 22.78 17.26 -0.73
C GLY A 127 21.58 17.07 -1.66
N HIS A 128 21.48 15.93 -2.35
CA HIS A 128 20.29 15.56 -3.11
C HIS A 128 19.21 15.00 -2.19
N LYS A 129 17.96 15.40 -2.46
CA LYS A 129 16.80 14.92 -1.71
C LYS A 129 16.22 13.68 -2.39
N GLY A 130 15.96 12.63 -1.61
CA GLY A 130 15.37 11.40 -2.10
C GLY A 130 14.16 10.96 -1.29
N LEU A 131 13.31 10.14 -1.89
CA LEU A 131 12.20 9.50 -1.19
C LEU A 131 12.53 8.02 -0.96
N LEU A 132 12.43 7.56 0.28
CA LEU A 132 12.58 6.16 0.64
C LEU A 132 11.20 5.54 0.91
N THR A 133 10.98 4.37 0.36
CA THR A 133 9.79 3.55 0.60
C THR A 133 10.19 2.12 0.93
N TYR A 134 9.26 1.38 1.53
CA TYR A 134 9.49 0.02 1.96
C TYR A 134 8.36 -0.91 1.51
N THR A 135 8.73 -1.98 0.82
CA THR A 135 7.86 -3.04 0.31
C THR A 135 6.84 -2.61 -0.73
N LEU A 136 7.05 -1.46 -1.38
CA LEU A 136 6.05 -0.91 -2.30
C LEU A 136 5.88 -1.80 -3.54
N GLY A 137 6.99 -2.27 -4.12
CA GLY A 137 6.97 -3.12 -5.31
C GLY A 137 6.60 -2.37 -6.59
N SER A 138 6.98 -2.92 -7.75
CA SER A 138 6.66 -2.36 -9.07
C SER A 138 6.91 -0.86 -9.23
N ILE A 139 8.01 -0.35 -8.66
CA ILE A 139 8.18 1.08 -8.38
C ILE A 139 8.35 1.98 -9.61
N SER A 140 8.54 1.43 -10.80
CA SER A 140 8.81 2.23 -12.01
C SER A 140 7.74 3.28 -12.28
N ILE A 141 6.46 2.93 -12.13
CA ILE A 141 5.34 3.85 -12.36
C ILE A 141 5.22 4.89 -11.24
N PRO A 142 5.07 4.50 -9.95
CA PRO A 142 4.87 5.47 -8.88
C PRO A 142 6.09 6.37 -8.66
N ALA A 143 7.32 5.86 -8.76
CA ALA A 143 8.52 6.66 -8.60
C ALA A 143 8.65 7.72 -9.71
N ASN A 144 8.40 7.35 -10.96
CA ASN A 144 8.44 8.31 -12.08
C ASN A 144 7.35 9.38 -11.95
N ALA A 145 6.13 8.98 -11.55
CA ALA A 145 5.05 9.93 -11.30
C ALA A 145 5.41 10.90 -10.16
N PHE A 146 5.92 10.39 -9.04
CA PHE A 146 6.34 11.19 -7.90
C PHE A 146 7.47 12.18 -8.27
N LEU A 147 8.56 11.71 -8.89
CA LEU A 147 9.69 12.56 -9.29
C LEU A 147 9.31 13.58 -10.37
N LYS A 148 8.28 13.30 -11.18
CA LYS A 148 7.77 14.26 -12.16
C LYS A 148 6.99 15.38 -11.46
N SER A 149 6.18 15.05 -10.45
CA SER A 149 5.35 16.00 -9.71
C SER A 149 6.12 16.81 -8.66
N ASN A 150 7.24 16.28 -8.14
CA ASN A 150 8.03 16.88 -7.06
C ASN A 150 9.46 17.15 -7.50
N LYS A 151 9.67 18.34 -8.08
CA LYS A 151 10.95 18.72 -8.68
C LYS A 151 12.07 18.91 -7.65
N GLU A 152 11.72 19.01 -6.38
CA GLU A 152 12.63 19.08 -5.25
C GLU A 152 13.23 17.72 -4.86
N TYR A 153 12.69 16.61 -5.36
CA TYR A 153 13.27 15.27 -5.18
C TYR A 153 14.02 14.83 -6.42
N ASP A 154 15.20 14.26 -6.21
CA ASP A 154 16.14 13.92 -7.27
C ASP A 154 16.22 12.41 -7.52
N PHE A 155 15.90 11.60 -6.50
CA PHE A 155 15.89 10.14 -6.58
C PHE A 155 14.82 9.50 -5.68
N PHE A 156 14.55 8.23 -5.92
CA PHE A 156 13.57 7.42 -5.21
C PHE A 156 14.18 6.04 -4.93
N ILE A 157 14.02 5.53 -3.72
CA ILE A 157 14.46 4.20 -3.29
C ILE A 157 13.25 3.44 -2.78
N ASP A 158 13.04 2.22 -3.25
CA ASP A 158 12.16 1.24 -2.59
C ASP A 158 12.99 0.06 -2.12
N MET A 159 12.79 -0.31 -0.87
CA MET A 159 13.47 -1.43 -0.26
C MET A 159 12.49 -2.58 -0.02
N SER A 160 12.84 -3.78 -0.44
CA SER A 160 12.07 -4.99 -0.17
C SER A 160 12.37 -5.55 1.22
N ARG A 161 11.50 -6.46 1.69
CA ARG A 161 11.70 -7.19 2.96
C ARG A 161 13.01 -7.97 3.02
N ARG A 162 13.54 -8.39 1.87
CA ARG A 162 14.76 -9.20 1.75
C ARG A 162 16.02 -8.39 1.43
N GLY A 163 16.00 -7.08 1.69
CA GLY A 163 17.16 -6.21 1.52
C GLY A 163 17.48 -5.80 0.09
N ALA A 164 16.72 -6.25 -0.91
CA ALA A 164 16.87 -5.74 -2.28
C ALA A 164 16.30 -4.32 -2.38
N ILE A 165 17.04 -3.41 -3.00
CA ILE A 165 16.62 -2.04 -3.28
C ILE A 165 16.45 -1.82 -4.78
N SER A 166 15.43 -1.04 -5.12
CA SER A 166 15.19 -0.52 -6.46
C SER A 166 15.30 0.99 -6.41
N LEU A 167 16.10 1.57 -7.32
CA LEU A 167 16.35 3.00 -7.36
C LEU A 167 15.85 3.60 -8.67
N ARG A 168 15.28 4.80 -8.60
CA ARG A 168 14.89 5.62 -9.75
C ARG A 168 15.38 7.04 -9.58
N ALA A 169 15.71 7.70 -10.68
CA ALA A 169 16.05 9.12 -10.70
C ALA A 169 15.52 9.77 -11.99
N ASN A 170 15.57 11.11 -12.02
CA ASN A 170 15.13 11.89 -13.17
C ASN A 170 16.28 12.76 -13.72
N GLY A 171 17.47 12.16 -13.87
CA GLY A 171 18.64 12.76 -14.54
C GLY A 171 19.59 13.57 -13.66
N LYS A 172 19.22 13.90 -12.42
CA LYS A 172 20.06 14.71 -11.51
C LYS A 172 21.06 13.89 -10.69
N VAL A 173 20.77 12.61 -10.46
CA VAL A 173 21.60 11.68 -9.67
C VAL A 173 21.77 10.40 -10.48
N ASP A 174 23.02 9.94 -10.63
CA ASP A 174 23.30 8.63 -11.22
C ASP A 174 23.05 7.53 -10.17
N VAL A 175 21.88 6.90 -10.24
CA VAL A 175 21.50 5.85 -9.31
C VAL A 175 22.20 4.51 -9.59
N SER A 176 22.82 4.34 -10.76
CA SER A 176 23.65 3.15 -11.05
C SER A 176 24.93 3.19 -10.23
N LEU A 177 25.59 4.35 -10.18
CA LEU A 177 26.76 4.57 -9.32
C LEU A 177 26.40 4.49 -7.84
N MET A 178 25.23 4.99 -7.45
CA MET A 178 24.73 4.85 -6.07
C MET A 178 24.54 3.37 -5.71
N ALA A 179 23.87 2.59 -6.57
CA ALA A 179 23.65 1.16 -6.36
C ALA A 179 24.96 0.37 -6.26
N LEU A 180 25.93 0.67 -7.12
CA LEU A 180 27.27 0.07 -7.09
C LEU A 180 27.95 0.31 -5.74
N LYS A 181 27.94 1.55 -5.24
CA LYS A 181 28.56 1.89 -3.96
C LYS A 181 27.83 1.32 -2.75
N LEU A 182 26.50 1.26 -2.79
CA LEU A 182 25.69 0.77 -1.67
C LEU A 182 25.89 -0.73 -1.42
N ALA A 183 25.83 -1.55 -2.47
CA ALA A 183 25.89 -3.00 -2.34
C ALA A 183 26.28 -3.72 -3.65
N ASN A 184 27.30 -3.20 -4.36
CA ASN A 184 27.79 -3.77 -5.62
C ASN A 184 26.69 -4.03 -6.67
N GLY A 185 25.66 -3.18 -6.67
CA GLY A 185 24.58 -3.22 -7.64
C GLY A 185 24.93 -2.50 -8.95
N GLY A 186 23.89 -2.18 -9.73
CA GLY A 186 24.05 -1.43 -10.98
C GLY A 186 22.77 -1.30 -11.78
N GLY A 187 22.91 -0.79 -13.01
CA GLY A 187 21.82 -0.54 -13.94
C GLY A 187 22.09 0.68 -14.83
N HIS A 188 21.03 1.41 -15.17
CA HIS A 188 21.10 2.67 -15.89
C HIS A 188 21.18 3.87 -14.94
N PRO A 189 21.70 5.03 -15.39
CA PRO A 189 21.80 6.22 -14.54
C PRO A 189 20.50 6.68 -13.87
N ASN A 190 19.34 6.36 -14.46
CA ASN A 190 18.01 6.70 -13.92
C ASN A 190 17.24 5.50 -13.34
N ALA A 191 17.77 4.28 -13.44
CA ALA A 191 17.11 3.07 -12.97
C ALA A 191 18.13 1.98 -12.64
N ALA A 192 18.27 1.67 -11.36
CA ALA A 192 19.24 0.70 -10.87
C ALA A 192 18.66 -0.16 -9.75
N GLY A 193 19.40 -1.20 -9.38
CA GLY A 193 19.07 -2.04 -8.24
C GLY A 193 20.32 -2.57 -7.55
N ALA A 194 20.19 -2.90 -6.28
CA ALA A 194 21.22 -3.55 -5.48
C ALA A 194 20.57 -4.43 -4.41
N LYS A 195 21.35 -5.23 -3.70
CA LYS A 195 20.85 -6.02 -2.57
C LYS A 195 21.83 -6.01 -1.43
N PHE A 196 21.35 -5.64 -0.25
CA PHE A 196 22.14 -5.74 0.97
C PHE A 196 22.08 -7.15 1.54
N ASP A 197 23.25 -7.69 1.87
CA ASP A 197 23.35 -9.00 2.55
C ASP A 197 23.25 -8.88 4.08
N ASP A 198 23.47 -7.68 4.63
CA ASP A 198 23.47 -7.41 6.08
C ASP A 198 22.17 -6.75 6.58
N PHE A 199 21.15 -6.61 5.73
CA PHE A 199 19.85 -6.12 6.18
C PHE A 199 19.07 -7.20 6.91
N THR A 200 18.56 -6.85 8.09
CA THR A 200 17.61 -7.69 8.85
C THR A 200 16.18 -7.19 8.61
N GLU A 201 15.29 -8.11 8.22
CA GLU A 201 13.88 -7.80 8.00
C GLU A 201 13.25 -7.16 9.25
N THR A 202 12.40 -6.16 9.03
CA THR A 202 11.71 -5.44 10.12
C THR A 202 10.36 -4.93 9.64
N ILE A 203 9.42 -4.77 10.56
CA ILE A 203 8.12 -4.15 10.30
C ILE A 203 8.10 -2.66 10.65
N ASN A 204 9.13 -2.15 11.33
CA ASN A 204 9.23 -0.75 11.70
C ASN A 204 9.96 0.02 10.59
N TYR A 205 9.24 0.91 9.90
CA TYR A 205 9.80 1.74 8.84
C TYR A 205 10.99 2.59 9.31
N GLU A 206 10.98 3.08 10.56
CA GLU A 206 12.08 3.91 11.08
C GLU A 206 13.41 3.15 11.09
N ASN A 207 13.39 1.85 11.40
CA ASN A 207 14.58 1.01 11.34
C ASN A 207 15.11 0.87 9.90
N VAL A 208 14.21 0.78 8.91
CA VAL A 208 14.57 0.75 7.49
C VAL A 208 15.18 2.08 7.07
N LYS A 209 14.57 3.19 7.49
CA LYS A 209 15.05 4.55 7.20
C LYS A 209 16.43 4.78 7.78
N GLN A 210 16.61 4.51 9.07
CA GLN A 210 17.91 4.62 9.74
C GLN A 210 18.98 3.78 9.01
N TYR A 211 18.66 2.53 8.70
CA TYR A 211 19.58 1.64 7.98
C TYR A 211 20.01 2.23 6.62
N ILE A 212 19.07 2.70 5.80
CA ILE A 212 19.40 3.29 4.49
C ILE A 212 20.16 4.60 4.64
N GLU A 213 19.79 5.47 5.57
CA GLU A 213 20.52 6.71 5.82
C GLU A 213 21.96 6.47 6.26
N GLU A 214 22.20 5.48 7.12
CA GLU A 214 23.56 5.08 7.50
C GLU A 214 24.36 4.57 6.29
N LYS A 215 23.75 3.76 5.42
CA LYS A 215 24.39 3.26 4.19
C LYS A 215 24.70 4.39 3.21
N LEU A 216 23.77 5.33 3.02
CA LEU A 216 23.97 6.50 2.17
C LEU A 216 25.13 7.37 2.69
N LYS A 217 25.14 7.70 3.99
CA LYS A 217 26.24 8.49 4.61
C LYS A 217 27.62 7.86 4.39
N ARG A 218 27.73 6.52 4.50
CA ARG A 218 29.01 5.81 4.30
C ARG A 218 29.58 5.91 2.87
N ILE A 219 28.73 6.17 1.87
CA ILE A 219 29.15 6.28 0.47
C ILE A 219 29.21 7.74 -0.03
N GLU A 220 29.00 8.70 0.88
CA GLU A 220 29.20 10.14 0.62
C GLU A 220 30.67 10.53 0.69
N SER A 221 31.41 9.97 1.65
CA SER A 221 32.86 10.06 1.82
C SER A 221 33.62 9.40 0.67
#